data_AF-A0A2G6S5E5-F1
#
_entry.id   AF-A0A2G6S5E5-F1
#
_cell.length_a   1.000
_cell.length_b   1.000
_cell.length_c   1.000
_cell.angle_alpha   90.00
_cell.angle_beta   90.00
_cell.angle_gamma   90.00
#
_symmetry.space_group_name_H-M   'P 1'
#
loop_
_entity.id
_entity.type
_entity.pdbx_description
1 polymer ?
#
loop_
_entity_poly.entity_id
_entity_poly.type
_entity_poly.pdbx_seq_one_letter_code
_entity_poly.pdbx_strand_id
1 'polypeptide(L)'
;MKMEQLPLPRWEVDLHGDDRDLQHLAQHFINEGMRIYKDDSTDQTLLVIGGFSAEASPKDVLIAATEKVQLLSGVLKVAHQAQTSLSVGGVMLRQQNGTRHVYASMQVTLGVNVEFHAEVLRPGRNGELVPVPQPAPLTVRLATLAQTDPVVATAMRLAVMPDAGTWRGLVPLFEVVEHDVLGAGSSIVKNGWASKTQQKRFEHTANSSAAGDASRHGHQRFAPPANPMTLDEARSFVQMVLQAWIAARLTRSETAVSAAGVSDWSQP
;
A
#
# COMPACT_ATOMS: atom_id res chain seq x y z
N MET A 1 2.45 6.89 33.10
CA MET A 1 1.29 7.79 32.89
C MET A 1 0.43 7.16 31.80
N LYS A 2 -0.81 6.76 32.12
CA LYS A 2 -1.71 5.95 31.28
C LYS A 2 -2.16 6.71 30.02
N MET A 3 -2.59 6.01 28.96
CA MET A 3 -3.11 6.55 27.67
C MET A 3 -4.15 7.70 27.82
N GLU A 4 -4.80 7.80 28.97
CA GLU A 4 -5.94 8.69 29.28
C GLU A 4 -5.61 10.19 29.41
N GLN A 5 -4.37 10.65 29.20
CA GLN A 5 -3.95 12.02 29.56
C GLN A 5 -3.48 12.91 28.40
N LEU A 6 -3.57 12.46 27.15
CA LEU A 6 -3.28 13.35 26.02
C LEU A 6 -4.52 14.18 25.66
N PRO A 7 -4.38 15.50 25.46
CA PRO A 7 -5.51 16.35 25.12
C PRO A 7 -6.19 15.86 23.84
N LEU A 8 -7.52 15.98 23.82
CA LEU A 8 -8.37 15.69 22.67
C LEU A 8 -9.09 16.98 22.25
N PRO A 9 -9.36 17.19 20.96
CA PRO A 9 -8.99 16.33 19.82
C PRO A 9 -7.49 16.42 19.50
N ARG A 10 -6.94 15.40 18.83
CA ARG A 10 -5.52 15.40 18.42
C ARG A 10 -5.26 14.61 17.15
N TRP A 11 -4.20 15.01 16.45
CA TRP A 11 -3.69 14.29 15.30
C TRP A 11 -2.73 13.18 15.72
N GLU A 12 -2.93 12.02 15.11
CA GLU A 12 -2.13 10.81 15.27
C GLU A 12 -1.71 10.33 13.88
N VAL A 13 -0.51 9.79 13.74
CA VAL A 13 -0.01 9.25 12.48
C VAL A 13 0.54 7.87 12.74
N ASP A 14 0.12 6.90 11.93
CA ASP A 14 0.65 5.55 12.01
C ASP A 14 2.14 5.54 11.65
N LEU A 15 2.96 4.86 12.46
CA LEU A 15 4.40 4.80 12.33
C LEU A 15 4.84 3.36 12.10
N HIS A 16 5.59 3.14 11.03
CA HIS A 16 6.09 1.81 10.65
C HIS A 16 7.61 1.77 10.67
N GLY A 17 8.16 0.60 10.99
CA GLY A 17 9.58 0.36 11.14
C GLY A 17 9.84 -1.03 11.73
N ASP A 18 11.08 -1.27 12.13
CA ASP A 18 11.44 -2.47 12.88
C ASP A 18 10.85 -2.42 14.31
N ASP A 19 10.29 -3.54 14.79
CA ASP A 19 9.60 -3.59 16.09
C ASP A 19 10.48 -3.17 17.26
N ARG A 20 11.77 -3.52 17.24
CA ARG A 20 12.72 -3.15 18.29
C ARG A 20 12.95 -1.64 18.30
N ASP A 21 13.05 -1.04 17.11
CA ASP A 21 13.24 0.40 16.96
C ASP A 21 11.96 1.16 17.34
N LEU A 22 10.78 0.69 16.94
CA LEU A 22 9.49 1.26 17.33
C LEU A 22 9.28 1.18 18.85
N GLN A 23 9.63 0.05 19.46
CA GLN A 23 9.56 -0.12 20.91
C GLN A 23 10.51 0.84 21.64
N HIS A 24 11.74 0.98 21.15
CA HIS A 24 12.71 1.95 21.68
C HIS A 24 12.17 3.38 21.60
N LEU A 25 11.62 3.78 20.46
CA LEU A 25 11.01 5.09 20.28
C LEU A 25 9.84 5.33 21.24
N ALA A 26 8.92 4.36 21.37
CA ALA A 26 7.77 4.46 22.26
C ALA A 26 8.16 4.62 23.74
N GLN A 27 9.31 4.06 24.15
CA GLN A 27 9.81 4.18 25.52
C GLN A 27 10.44 5.56 25.82
N HIS A 28 11.04 6.20 24.82
CA HIS A 28 11.84 7.41 25.03
C HIS A 28 11.18 8.70 24.53
N PHE A 29 10.25 8.63 23.58
CA PHE A 29 9.53 9.80 23.05
C PHE A 29 8.17 9.95 23.73
N ILE A 30 8.18 10.46 24.96
CA ILE A 30 6.99 10.62 25.81
C ILE A 30 6.55 12.09 26.01
N ASN A 31 7.21 13.05 25.36
CA ASN A 31 7.04 14.49 25.59
C ASN A 31 5.88 15.11 24.79
N GLU A 32 5.34 16.24 25.26
CA GLU A 32 4.15 16.91 24.68
C GLU A 32 4.31 17.37 23.23
N GLY A 33 5.54 17.64 22.77
CA GLY A 33 5.79 18.08 21.39
C GLY A 33 5.94 16.96 20.35
N MET A 34 6.23 15.74 20.82
CA MET A 34 6.40 14.56 19.96
C MET A 34 6.32 13.31 20.83
N ARG A 35 5.22 12.58 20.69
CA ARG A 35 4.97 11.38 21.48
C ARG A 35 4.75 10.18 20.58
N ILE A 36 5.42 9.08 20.89
CA ILE A 36 5.26 7.80 20.19
C ILE A 36 4.73 6.79 21.20
N TYR A 37 3.71 6.03 20.83
CA TYR A 37 3.13 5.02 21.72
C TYR A 37 2.53 3.88 20.92
N LYS A 38 2.46 2.69 21.53
CA LYS A 38 1.72 1.56 20.98
C LYS A 38 0.26 1.64 21.43
N ASP A 39 -0.67 1.54 20.51
CA ASP A 39 -2.09 1.56 20.78
C ASP A 39 -2.57 0.15 21.13
N ASP A 40 -2.97 -0.07 22.39
CA ASP A 40 -3.37 -1.39 22.87
C ASP A 40 -4.60 -1.97 22.15
N SER A 41 -5.41 -1.13 21.48
CA SER A 41 -6.61 -1.57 20.77
C SER A 41 -6.37 -2.01 19.33
N THR A 42 -5.38 -1.42 18.66
CA THR A 42 -5.08 -1.69 17.25
C THR A 42 -3.71 -2.32 17.02
N ASP A 43 -2.91 -2.46 18.07
CA ASP A 43 -1.50 -2.87 18.04
C ASP A 43 -0.59 -1.96 17.19
N GLN A 44 -1.09 -0.81 16.74
CA GLN A 44 -0.35 0.15 15.93
C GLN A 44 0.59 1.01 16.76
N THR A 45 1.73 1.39 16.21
CA THR A 45 2.58 2.42 16.82
C THR A 45 2.19 3.77 16.26
N LEU A 46 1.71 4.67 17.11
CA LEU A 46 1.20 5.98 16.73
C LEU A 46 2.14 7.10 17.16
N LEU A 47 2.40 8.03 16.24
CA LEU A 47 3.07 9.30 16.48
C LEU A 47 2.03 10.41 16.66
N VAL A 48 2.09 11.11 17.79
CA VAL A 48 1.32 12.33 18.05
C VAL A 48 2.15 13.54 17.68
N ILE A 49 1.57 14.38 16.83
CA ILE A 49 2.20 15.62 16.37
C ILE A 49 1.48 16.79 17.01
N GLY A 50 2.15 17.46 17.94
CA GLY A 50 1.63 18.67 18.57
C GLY A 50 1.58 19.85 17.60
N GLY A 51 0.80 20.87 17.94
CA GLY A 51 0.75 22.15 17.23
C GLY A 51 -0.27 22.26 16.09
N PHE A 52 -1.05 21.20 15.83
CA PHE A 52 -2.15 21.23 14.87
C PHE A 52 -3.51 21.33 15.56
N SER A 53 -4.37 22.24 15.10
CA SER A 53 -5.78 22.28 15.52
C SER A 53 -6.58 21.16 14.87
N ALA A 54 -7.79 20.88 15.37
CA ALA A 54 -8.65 19.82 14.83
C ALA A 54 -9.06 20.06 13.36
N GLU A 55 -9.10 21.32 12.95
CA GLU A 55 -9.47 21.79 11.61
C GLU A 55 -8.29 21.79 10.63
N ALA A 56 -7.08 21.42 11.10
CA ALA A 56 -5.91 21.36 10.25
C ALA A 56 -6.10 20.39 9.07
N SER A 57 -5.46 20.70 7.95
CA SER A 57 -5.46 19.83 6.78
C SER A 57 -4.72 18.52 7.10
N PRO A 58 -5.32 17.34 6.85
CA PRO A 58 -4.63 16.06 7.01
C PRO A 58 -3.34 15.96 6.18
N LYS A 59 -3.29 16.67 5.04
CA LYS A 59 -2.10 16.73 4.18
C LYS A 59 -0.95 17.47 4.86
N ASP A 60 -1.23 18.56 5.57
CA ASP A 60 -0.20 19.34 6.24
C ASP A 60 0.35 18.58 7.46
N VAL A 61 -0.53 17.87 8.16
CA VAL A 61 -0.16 16.93 9.22
C VAL A 61 0.74 15.82 8.67
N LEU A 62 0.40 15.22 7.53
CA LEU A 62 1.20 14.18 6.89
C LEU A 62 2.60 14.68 6.48
N ILE A 63 2.68 15.88 5.90
CA ILE A 63 3.97 16.49 5.52
C ILE A 63 4.84 16.69 6.76
N ALA A 64 4.29 17.29 7.81
CA ALA A 64 5.01 17.50 9.07
C ALA A 64 5.43 16.18 9.75
N ALA A 65 4.59 15.15 9.67
CA ALA A 65 4.90 13.81 10.14
C ALA A 65 6.09 13.22 9.39
N THR A 66 6.05 13.29 8.06
CA THR A 66 7.06 12.73 7.17
C THR A 66 8.43 13.35 7.45
N GLU A 67 8.51 14.67 7.60
CA GLU A 67 9.75 15.38 7.94
C GLU A 67 10.33 14.92 9.29
N LYS A 68 9.48 14.80 10.32
CA LYS A 68 9.91 14.31 11.65
C LYS A 68 10.39 12.87 11.61
N VAL A 69 9.68 12.00 10.88
CA VAL A 69 10.01 10.57 10.76
C VAL A 69 11.30 10.34 9.97
N GLN A 70 11.58 11.18 8.95
CA GLN A 70 12.87 11.16 8.25
C GLN A 70 14.03 11.53 9.18
N LEU A 71 13.86 12.56 10.02
CA LEU A 71 14.86 12.94 11.02
C LEU A 71 15.10 11.81 12.03
N LEU A 72 14.02 11.20 12.55
CA LEU A 72 14.10 10.07 13.48
C LEU A 72 14.80 8.85 12.86
N SER A 73 14.54 8.57 11.57
CA SER A 73 15.24 7.50 10.85
C SER A 73 16.75 7.74 10.82
N GLY A 74 17.19 8.98 10.60
CA GLY A 74 18.61 9.36 10.67
C GLY A 74 19.20 9.15 12.06
N VAL A 75 18.47 9.56 13.11
CA VAL A 75 18.89 9.37 14.51
C VAL A 75 19.03 7.89 14.83
N LEU A 76 18.04 7.06 14.50
CA LEU A 76 18.08 5.61 14.73
C LEU A 76 19.21 4.93 13.96
N LYS A 77 19.47 5.37 12.72
CA LYS A 77 20.58 4.83 11.92
C LYS A 77 21.94 5.06 12.59
N VAL A 78 22.15 6.22 13.21
CA VAL A 78 23.40 6.56 13.89
C VAL A 78 23.47 5.97 15.29
N ALA A 79 22.43 6.18 16.10
CA ALA A 79 22.44 5.86 17.53
C ALA A 79 22.09 4.40 17.82
N HIS A 80 21.29 3.77 16.96
CA HIS A 80 20.74 2.42 17.17
C HIS A 80 21.10 1.42 16.06
N GLN A 81 21.89 1.85 15.07
CA GLN A 81 22.31 1.03 13.92
C GLN A 81 21.14 0.40 13.16
N ALA A 82 20.02 1.11 13.10
CA ALA A 82 18.82 0.67 12.40
C ALA A 82 19.13 0.34 10.93
N GLN A 83 18.66 -0.83 10.48
CA GLN A 83 18.84 -1.29 9.10
C GLN A 83 17.73 -0.78 8.17
N THR A 84 16.57 -0.45 8.74
CA THR A 84 15.39 -0.02 8.00
C THR A 84 14.97 1.38 8.47
N SER A 85 14.67 2.26 7.52
CA SER A 85 14.12 3.59 7.83
C SER A 85 12.66 3.48 8.28
N LEU A 86 12.24 4.41 9.14
CA LEU A 86 10.85 4.53 9.52
C LEU A 86 10.04 5.08 8.34
N SER A 87 8.73 4.81 8.34
CA SER A 87 7.78 5.41 7.41
C SER A 87 6.47 5.76 8.09
N VAL A 88 5.70 6.66 7.47
CA VAL A 88 4.38 7.09 7.93
C VAL A 88 3.28 6.34 7.18
N GLY A 89 2.26 5.90 7.91
CA GLY A 89 1.05 5.31 7.36
C GLY A 89 -0.11 6.32 7.30
N GLY A 90 -1.28 5.91 7.79
CA GLY A 90 -2.47 6.76 7.80
C GLY A 90 -2.36 7.92 8.79
N VAL A 91 -3.01 9.04 8.46
CA VAL A 91 -3.20 10.16 9.39
C VAL A 91 -4.58 10.05 10.02
N MET A 92 -4.68 10.22 11.33
CA MET A 92 -5.92 10.11 12.06
C MET A 92 -6.18 11.34 12.92
N LEU A 93 -7.43 11.78 13.00
CA LEU A 93 -7.89 12.72 14.01
C LEU A 93 -8.68 11.97 15.06
N ARG A 94 -8.16 11.92 16.30
CA ARG A 94 -8.89 11.38 17.45
C ARG A 94 -9.74 12.47 18.07
N GLN A 95 -11.04 12.25 18.12
CA GLN A 95 -12.06 13.16 18.62
C GLN A 95 -12.21 13.06 20.15
N GLN A 96 -12.87 14.05 20.76
CA GLN A 96 -13.12 14.06 22.22
C GLN A 96 -13.94 12.86 22.71
N ASN A 97 -14.82 12.31 21.87
CA ASN A 97 -15.62 11.13 22.16
C ASN A 97 -14.85 9.80 21.97
N GLY A 98 -13.55 9.86 21.62
CA GLY A 98 -12.70 8.70 21.37
C GLY A 98 -12.74 8.14 19.95
N THR A 99 -13.65 8.62 19.08
CA THR A 99 -13.73 8.20 17.68
C THR A 99 -12.51 8.67 16.87
N ARG A 100 -12.06 7.87 15.90
CA ARG A 100 -10.96 8.22 14.99
C ARG A 100 -11.49 8.45 13.58
N HIS A 101 -11.14 9.59 12.99
CA HIS A 101 -11.31 9.81 11.56
C HIS A 101 -9.99 9.51 10.86
N VAL A 102 -9.96 8.50 9.98
CA VAL A 102 -8.76 8.10 9.24
C VAL A 102 -8.75 8.79 7.88
N TYR A 103 -7.64 9.45 7.58
CA TYR A 103 -7.37 10.15 6.33
C TYR A 103 -6.23 9.44 5.61
N ALA A 104 -6.58 8.60 4.64
CA ALA A 104 -5.60 7.94 3.77
C ALA A 104 -5.32 8.84 2.56
N SER A 105 -4.06 9.25 2.36
CA SER A 105 -3.65 9.95 1.13
C SER A 105 -3.15 8.93 0.10
N MET A 106 -3.60 9.04 -1.15
CA MET A 106 -3.14 8.23 -2.28
C MET A 106 -1.69 8.52 -2.72
N GLN A 107 -0.92 9.30 -1.93
CA GLN A 107 0.47 9.66 -2.24
C GLN A 107 1.50 9.10 -1.25
N VAL A 108 1.12 8.14 -0.40
CA VAL A 108 2.11 7.36 0.34
C VAL A 108 2.82 6.46 -0.67
N THR A 109 4.13 6.68 -0.82
CA THR A 109 5.06 5.81 -1.54
C THR A 109 5.12 4.46 -0.84
N LEU A 110 4.08 3.67 -1.08
CA LEU A 110 4.02 2.22 -1.20
C LEU A 110 5.26 1.43 -0.75
N GLY A 111 5.45 1.37 0.57
CA GLY A 111 6.43 0.49 1.23
C GLY A 111 5.84 -0.31 2.39
N VAL A 112 4.57 -0.11 2.75
CA VAL A 112 3.95 -0.82 3.87
C VAL A 112 2.50 -1.17 3.53
N ASN A 113 2.18 -2.46 3.56
CA ASN A 113 0.81 -2.96 3.52
C ASN A 113 0.23 -2.83 4.92
N VAL A 114 -0.64 -1.83 5.16
CA VAL A 114 -1.45 -1.79 6.39
C VAL A 114 -2.90 -2.08 6.03
N GLU A 115 -3.45 -3.06 6.73
CA GLU A 115 -4.86 -3.35 6.73
C GLU A 115 -5.52 -2.53 7.84
N PHE A 116 -6.34 -1.55 7.45
CA PHE A 116 -7.10 -0.76 8.42
C PHE A 116 -8.37 -1.52 8.81
N HIS A 117 -8.52 -1.85 10.09
CA HIS A 117 -9.80 -2.26 10.65
C HIS A 117 -10.53 -1.01 11.16
N ALA A 118 -11.42 -0.44 10.34
CA ALA A 118 -12.19 0.76 10.69
C ALA A 118 -13.68 0.44 10.63
N GLU A 119 -14.33 0.35 11.80
CA GLU A 119 -15.76 0.06 11.88
C GLU A 119 -16.56 1.25 11.32
N VAL A 120 -17.02 1.11 10.07
CA VAL A 120 -17.84 2.13 9.42
C VAL A 120 -19.27 1.97 9.92
N LEU A 121 -19.86 3.02 10.49
CA LEU A 121 -21.25 3.03 10.91
C LEU A 121 -22.12 3.71 9.83
N ARG A 122 -23.29 3.17 9.54
CA ARG A 122 -24.31 3.80 8.68
C ARG A 122 -25.59 4.10 9.49
N PRO A 123 -26.31 5.19 9.19
CA PRO A 123 -27.65 5.40 9.75
C PRO A 123 -28.61 4.31 9.26
N GLY A 124 -29.19 3.56 10.20
CA GLY A 124 -30.30 2.64 9.97
C GLY A 124 -31.62 3.39 9.76
N ARG A 125 -32.68 2.65 9.38
CA ARG A 125 -34.01 3.22 9.09
C ARG A 125 -34.62 4.04 10.24
N ASN A 126 -34.16 3.83 11.47
CA ASN A 126 -34.69 4.44 12.68
C ASN A 126 -33.71 5.47 13.30
N GLY A 127 -32.64 5.84 12.58
CA GLY A 127 -31.59 6.74 13.09
C GLY A 127 -30.54 6.06 13.98
N GLU A 128 -30.65 4.75 14.21
CA GLU A 128 -29.64 3.95 14.91
C GLU A 128 -28.39 3.77 14.03
N LEU A 129 -27.20 3.90 14.61
CA LEU A 129 -25.95 3.64 13.91
C LEU A 129 -25.72 2.12 13.82
N VAL A 130 -25.77 1.57 12.61
CA VAL A 130 -25.55 0.15 12.36
C VAL A 130 -24.16 -0.06 11.76
N PRO A 131 -23.35 -1.01 12.25
CA PRO A 131 -22.09 -1.38 11.62
C PRO A 131 -22.30 -1.79 10.16
N VAL A 132 -21.54 -1.17 9.26
CA VAL A 132 -21.36 -1.65 7.90
C VAL A 132 -20.43 -2.84 8.00
N PRO A 133 -20.83 -4.03 7.49
CA PRO A 133 -19.94 -5.17 7.43
C PRO A 133 -18.66 -4.75 6.68
N GLN A 134 -17.53 -4.77 7.36
CA GLN A 134 -16.27 -4.48 6.70
C GLN A 134 -15.96 -5.60 5.70
N PRO A 135 -15.46 -5.26 4.50
CA PRO A 135 -14.97 -6.28 3.60
C PRO A 135 -13.88 -7.07 4.31
N ALA A 136 -13.77 -8.36 3.99
CA ALA A 136 -12.70 -9.18 4.52
C ALA A 136 -11.32 -8.54 4.27
N PRO A 137 -10.33 -8.81 5.13
CA PRO A 137 -8.93 -8.47 4.91
C PRO A 137 -8.47 -8.54 3.46
N LEU A 138 -7.63 -7.60 2.99
CA LEU A 138 -7.08 -7.66 1.62
C LEU A 138 -6.35 -8.99 1.40
N THR A 139 -5.64 -9.46 2.42
CA THR A 139 -4.96 -10.76 2.43
C THR A 139 -5.93 -11.91 2.19
N VAL A 140 -7.08 -11.94 2.88
CA VAL A 140 -8.12 -12.96 2.72
C VAL A 140 -8.80 -12.85 1.35
N ARG A 141 -9.14 -11.64 0.90
CA ARG A 141 -9.75 -11.40 -0.42
C ARG A 141 -8.82 -11.84 -1.55
N LEU A 142 -7.55 -11.48 -1.48
CA LEU A 142 -6.55 -11.84 -2.48
C LEU A 142 -6.23 -13.34 -2.44
N ALA A 143 -6.13 -13.95 -1.25
CA ALA A 143 -5.95 -15.39 -1.12
C ALA A 143 -7.14 -16.19 -1.66
N THR A 144 -8.36 -15.72 -1.42
CA THR A 144 -9.58 -16.32 -1.98
C THR A 144 -9.57 -16.22 -3.50
N LEU A 145 -9.31 -15.02 -4.02
CA LEU A 145 -9.22 -14.79 -5.46
C LEU A 145 -8.13 -15.67 -6.10
N ALA A 146 -6.94 -15.75 -5.51
CA ALA A 146 -5.84 -16.58 -6.00
C ALA A 146 -6.15 -18.09 -5.96
N GLN A 147 -7.05 -18.56 -5.07
CA GLN A 147 -7.49 -19.96 -5.05
C GLN A 147 -8.47 -20.26 -6.18
N THR A 148 -9.31 -19.30 -6.55
CA THR A 148 -10.35 -19.48 -7.58
C THR A 148 -9.91 -19.07 -8.99
N ASP A 149 -8.82 -18.31 -9.09
CA ASP A 149 -8.40 -17.66 -10.32
C ASP A 149 -6.98 -18.04 -10.73
N PRO A 150 -6.80 -18.87 -11.78
CA PRO A 150 -5.50 -19.41 -12.14
C PRO A 150 -4.50 -18.35 -12.62
N VAL A 151 -4.97 -17.22 -13.15
CA VAL A 151 -4.10 -16.12 -13.60
C VAL A 151 -3.54 -15.38 -12.40
N VAL A 152 -4.40 -15.05 -11.42
CA VAL A 152 -3.98 -14.43 -10.16
C VAL A 152 -3.05 -15.37 -9.38
N ALA A 153 -3.36 -16.66 -9.32
CA ALA A 153 -2.50 -17.67 -8.70
C ALA A 153 -1.10 -17.70 -9.32
N THR A 154 -1.01 -17.58 -10.64
CA THR A 154 0.27 -17.57 -11.37
C THR A 154 1.08 -16.32 -11.05
N ALA A 155 0.45 -15.14 -11.04
CA ALA A 155 1.11 -13.90 -10.66
C ALA A 155 1.64 -13.95 -9.21
N MET A 156 0.86 -14.49 -8.27
CA MET A 156 1.29 -14.62 -6.87
C MET A 156 2.50 -15.54 -6.72
N ARG A 157 2.56 -16.66 -7.44
CA ARG A 157 3.72 -17.56 -7.44
C ARG A 157 4.97 -16.90 -8.02
N LEU A 158 4.84 -16.16 -9.12
CA LEU A 158 5.96 -15.43 -9.74
C LEU A 158 6.50 -14.34 -8.81
N ALA A 159 5.63 -13.66 -8.07
CA ALA A 159 6.02 -12.57 -7.18
C ALA A 159 6.88 -12.99 -5.98
N VAL A 160 6.93 -14.29 -5.65
CA VAL A 160 7.72 -14.83 -4.51
C VAL A 160 8.92 -15.66 -4.95
N MET A 161 9.18 -15.77 -6.25
CA MET A 161 10.37 -16.46 -6.75
C MET A 161 11.66 -15.75 -6.29
N PRO A 162 12.77 -16.48 -6.05
CA PRO A 162 14.03 -15.86 -5.59
C PRO A 162 14.54 -14.72 -6.47
N ASP A 163 14.21 -14.74 -7.76
CA ASP A 163 14.63 -13.75 -8.75
C ASP A 163 13.52 -12.73 -9.11
N ALA A 164 12.41 -12.69 -8.36
CA ALA A 164 11.27 -11.80 -8.59
C ALA A 164 11.67 -10.31 -8.65
N GLY A 165 12.72 -9.92 -7.92
CA GLY A 165 13.28 -8.57 -7.93
C GLY A 165 14.30 -8.31 -9.05
N THR A 166 14.48 -9.21 -10.01
CA THR A 166 15.42 -9.07 -11.13
C THR A 166 14.67 -8.94 -12.44
N TRP A 167 15.34 -8.51 -13.53
CA TRP A 167 14.72 -8.51 -14.86
C TRP A 167 14.12 -9.87 -15.26
N ARG A 168 14.73 -10.99 -14.86
CA ARG A 168 14.22 -12.34 -15.17
C ARG A 168 12.88 -12.63 -14.49
N GLY A 169 12.67 -12.14 -13.27
CA GLY A 169 11.40 -12.30 -12.55
C GLY A 169 10.36 -11.22 -12.89
N LEU A 170 10.79 -9.98 -13.12
CA LEU A 170 9.90 -8.85 -13.40
C LEU A 170 9.15 -9.00 -14.74
N VAL A 171 9.81 -9.52 -15.79
CA VAL A 171 9.18 -9.58 -17.11
C VAL A 171 8.06 -10.63 -17.18
N PRO A 172 8.24 -11.90 -16.73
CA PRO A 172 7.14 -12.86 -16.69
C PRO A 172 5.96 -12.37 -15.85
N LEU A 173 6.22 -11.68 -14.73
CA LEU A 173 5.16 -11.12 -13.90
C LEU A 173 4.37 -10.03 -14.65
N PHE A 174 5.06 -9.14 -15.36
CA PHE A 174 4.42 -8.14 -16.22
C PHE A 174 3.63 -8.78 -17.36
N GLU A 175 4.18 -9.80 -18.03
CA GLU A 175 3.54 -10.50 -19.15
C GLU A 175 2.24 -11.19 -18.75
N VAL A 176 2.18 -11.78 -17.55
CA VAL A 176 0.93 -12.37 -17.02
C VAL A 176 -0.17 -11.32 -16.93
N VAL A 177 0.16 -10.14 -16.37
CA VAL A 177 -0.80 -9.04 -16.25
C VAL A 177 -1.20 -8.51 -17.63
N GLU A 178 -0.24 -8.29 -18.52
CA GLU A 178 -0.50 -7.79 -19.86
C GLU A 178 -1.40 -8.74 -20.66
N HIS A 179 -1.07 -10.03 -20.68
CA HIS A 179 -1.80 -11.04 -21.42
C HIS A 179 -3.25 -11.16 -20.94
N ASP A 180 -3.48 -11.13 -19.62
CA ASP A 180 -4.82 -11.14 -19.02
C ASP A 180 -5.66 -9.94 -19.47
N VAL A 181 -5.08 -8.75 -19.41
CA VAL A 181 -5.77 -7.50 -19.77
C VAL A 181 -6.09 -7.45 -21.27
N LEU A 182 -5.16 -7.91 -22.11
CA LEU A 182 -5.35 -8.05 -23.54
C LEU A 182 -6.44 -9.07 -23.87
N GLY A 183 -6.46 -10.22 -23.18
CA GLY A 183 -7.50 -11.24 -23.32
C GLY A 183 -8.90 -10.73 -22.98
N ALA A 184 -9.00 -9.74 -22.07
CA ALA A 184 -10.23 -9.04 -21.74
C ALA A 184 -10.58 -7.87 -22.69
N GLY A 185 -9.85 -7.70 -23.79
CA GLY A 185 -10.10 -6.64 -24.80
C GLY A 185 -9.62 -5.24 -24.42
N SER A 186 -8.84 -5.10 -23.34
CA SER A 186 -8.28 -3.83 -22.87
C SER A 186 -6.75 -3.80 -23.03
N SER A 187 -6.08 -2.80 -22.45
CA SER A 187 -4.62 -2.76 -22.31
C SER A 187 -4.21 -2.01 -21.05
N ILE A 188 -2.97 -2.21 -20.60
CA ILE A 188 -2.42 -1.50 -19.44
C ILE A 188 -2.56 0.02 -19.61
N VAL A 189 -2.29 0.51 -20.82
CA VAL A 189 -2.44 1.94 -21.18
C VAL A 189 -3.89 2.39 -21.18
N LYS A 190 -4.83 1.60 -21.74
CA LYS A 190 -6.26 1.94 -21.78
C LYS A 190 -6.87 2.02 -20.38
N ASN A 191 -6.41 1.18 -19.45
CA ASN A 191 -6.85 1.22 -18.05
C ASN A 191 -6.15 2.33 -17.24
N GLY A 192 -5.21 3.09 -17.84
CA GLY A 192 -4.51 4.19 -17.18
C GLY A 192 -3.46 3.75 -16.15
N TRP A 193 -3.05 2.48 -16.13
CA TRP A 193 -2.10 1.96 -15.13
C TRP A 193 -0.64 2.32 -15.46
N ALA A 194 -0.37 2.60 -16.73
CA ALA A 194 0.93 3.11 -17.19
C ALA A 194 0.78 3.89 -18.50
N SER A 195 1.72 4.79 -18.74
CA SER A 195 1.86 5.40 -20.07
C SER A 195 2.47 4.43 -21.08
N LYS A 196 2.15 4.60 -22.36
CA LYS A 196 2.77 3.87 -23.47
C LYS A 196 4.30 4.01 -23.48
N THR A 197 4.80 5.17 -23.06
CA THR A 197 6.25 5.44 -22.96
C THR A 197 6.90 4.61 -21.86
N GLN A 198 6.30 4.51 -20.68
CA GLN A 198 6.82 3.69 -19.58
C GLN A 198 6.84 2.21 -19.94
N GLN A 199 5.73 1.70 -20.51
CA GLN A 199 5.63 0.32 -20.96
C GLN A 199 6.72 -0.01 -22.00
N LYS A 200 6.82 0.79 -23.07
CA LYS A 200 7.83 0.60 -24.11
C LYS A 200 9.25 0.69 -23.56
N ARG A 201 9.50 1.60 -22.61
CA ARG A 201 10.83 1.76 -21.97
C ARG A 201 11.20 0.53 -21.16
N PHE A 202 10.27 -0.04 -20.41
CA PHE A 202 10.46 -1.29 -19.66
C PHE A 202 10.80 -2.45 -20.60
N GLU A 203 9.95 -2.71 -21.59
CA GLU A 203 10.14 -3.80 -22.57
C GLU A 203 11.46 -3.66 -23.34
N HIS A 204 11.77 -2.46 -23.82
CA HIS A 204 12.99 -2.21 -24.59
C HIS A 204 14.25 -2.34 -23.73
N THR A 205 14.19 -1.93 -22.46
CA THR A 205 15.32 -2.10 -21.54
C THR A 205 15.55 -3.57 -21.23
N ALA A 206 14.49 -4.31 -20.87
CA ALA A 206 14.54 -5.73 -20.52
C ALA A 206 15.07 -6.63 -21.66
N ASN A 207 14.83 -6.22 -22.92
CA ASN A 207 15.27 -6.94 -24.11
C ASN A 207 16.60 -6.46 -24.70
N SER A 208 17.30 -5.54 -24.02
CA SER A 208 18.59 -4.98 -24.48
C SER A 208 19.74 -5.35 -23.56
N SER A 209 20.97 -5.03 -23.97
CA SER A 209 22.16 -5.20 -23.11
C SER A 209 22.14 -4.32 -21.86
N ALA A 210 21.24 -3.33 -21.77
CA ALA A 210 21.08 -2.51 -20.55
C ALA A 210 20.60 -3.32 -19.33
N ALA A 211 19.99 -4.49 -19.56
CA ALA A 211 19.63 -5.43 -18.50
C ALA A 211 20.81 -6.34 -18.05
N GLY A 212 22.00 -6.19 -18.63
CA GLY A 212 23.18 -7.03 -18.33
C GLY A 212 22.97 -8.51 -18.67
N ASP A 213 23.56 -9.41 -17.89
CA ASP A 213 23.41 -10.88 -18.02
C ASP A 213 21.99 -11.38 -17.74
N ALA A 214 21.11 -10.49 -17.27
CA ALA A 214 19.69 -10.75 -17.11
C ALA A 214 18.87 -10.38 -18.36
N SER A 215 19.51 -9.89 -19.43
CA SER A 215 18.88 -9.68 -20.73
C SER A 215 18.29 -10.97 -21.27
N ARG A 216 17.09 -10.90 -21.84
CA ARG A 216 16.39 -12.05 -22.45
C ARG A 216 17.10 -12.62 -23.67
N HIS A 217 18.13 -11.94 -24.17
CA HIS A 217 18.93 -12.38 -25.31
C HIS A 217 20.41 -12.36 -24.93
N GLY A 218 21.08 -13.52 -24.96
CA GLY A 218 22.51 -13.66 -24.70
C GLY A 218 23.45 -13.05 -25.75
N HIS A 219 22.90 -12.36 -26.76
CA HIS A 219 23.62 -11.55 -27.74
C HIS A 219 22.80 -10.29 -28.05
N GLN A 220 23.46 -9.19 -28.38
CA GLN A 220 22.81 -7.91 -28.66
C GLN A 220 21.92 -8.00 -29.91
N ARG A 221 20.61 -8.18 -29.69
CA ARG A 221 19.61 -8.12 -30.76
C ARG A 221 19.09 -6.69 -30.99
N PHE A 222 19.11 -5.84 -29.96
CA PHE A 222 18.59 -4.47 -30.00
C PHE A 222 19.54 -3.50 -29.30
N ALA A 223 19.67 -2.30 -29.87
CA ALA A 223 20.36 -1.20 -29.21
C ALA A 223 19.60 -0.79 -27.93
N PRO A 224 20.28 -0.48 -26.82
CA PRO A 224 19.60 0.00 -25.62
C PRO A 224 18.83 1.30 -25.91
N PRO A 225 17.70 1.56 -25.22
CA PRO A 225 17.02 2.84 -25.32
C PRO A 225 17.95 3.98 -24.87
N ALA A 226 17.74 5.19 -25.40
CA ALA A 226 18.51 6.38 -25.02
C ALA A 226 18.43 6.70 -23.51
N ASN A 227 17.33 6.31 -22.87
CA ASN A 227 17.14 6.38 -21.44
C ASN A 227 16.65 5.01 -20.92
N PRO A 228 17.57 4.07 -20.62
CA PRO A 228 17.19 2.76 -20.10
C PRO A 228 16.65 2.88 -18.68
N MET A 229 15.68 2.04 -18.38
CA MET A 229 15.10 1.98 -17.05
C MET A 229 16.09 1.30 -16.09
N THR A 230 16.32 1.88 -14.91
CA THR A 230 17.13 1.18 -13.89
C THR A 230 16.36 -0.02 -13.33
N LEU A 231 17.04 -0.95 -12.65
CA LEU A 231 16.36 -2.07 -12.03
C LEU A 231 15.34 -1.62 -10.97
N ASP A 232 15.64 -0.57 -10.19
CA ASP A 232 14.72 -0.04 -9.18
C ASP A 232 13.52 0.69 -9.79
N GLU A 233 13.72 1.41 -10.89
CA GLU A 233 12.60 1.97 -11.67
C GLU A 233 11.73 0.85 -12.25
N ALA A 234 12.32 -0.25 -12.71
CA ALA A 234 11.60 -1.40 -13.24
C ALA A 234 10.80 -2.14 -12.17
N ARG A 235 11.36 -2.32 -10.97
CA ARG A 235 10.65 -2.85 -9.80
C ARG A 235 9.44 -1.99 -9.46
N SER A 236 9.66 -0.68 -9.35
CA SER A 236 8.60 0.29 -9.04
C SER A 236 7.49 0.29 -10.08
N PHE A 237 7.86 0.22 -11.37
CA PHE A 237 6.94 0.15 -12.49
C PHE A 237 6.06 -1.11 -12.43
N VAL A 238 6.67 -2.30 -12.31
CA VAL A 238 5.93 -3.57 -12.28
C VAL A 238 5.05 -3.67 -11.03
N GLN A 239 5.54 -3.22 -9.87
CA GLN A 239 4.76 -3.21 -8.63
C GLN A 239 3.51 -2.32 -8.75
N MET A 240 3.65 -1.12 -9.32
CA MET A 240 2.52 -0.21 -9.57
C MET A 240 1.46 -0.86 -10.48
N VAL A 241 1.89 -1.45 -11.60
CA VAL A 241 1.00 -2.13 -12.55
C VAL A 241 0.31 -3.32 -11.89
N LEU A 242 1.05 -4.13 -11.13
CA LEU A 242 0.51 -5.30 -10.43
C LEU A 242 -0.58 -4.91 -9.43
N GLN A 243 -0.36 -3.86 -8.65
CA GLN A 243 -1.34 -3.40 -7.67
C GLN A 243 -2.60 -2.84 -8.32
N ALA A 244 -2.46 -2.04 -9.38
CA ALA A 244 -3.60 -1.53 -10.14
C ALA A 244 -4.43 -2.66 -10.75
N TRP A 245 -3.75 -3.70 -11.27
CA TRP A 245 -4.40 -4.90 -11.77
C TRP A 245 -5.12 -5.69 -10.66
N ILE A 246 -4.48 -5.94 -9.52
CA ILE A 246 -5.11 -6.63 -8.37
C ILE A 246 -6.36 -5.88 -7.90
N ALA A 247 -6.28 -4.55 -7.76
CA ALA A 247 -7.43 -3.74 -7.38
C ALA A 247 -8.59 -3.90 -8.37
N ALA A 248 -8.30 -3.88 -9.68
CA ALA A 248 -9.31 -4.09 -10.71
C ALA A 248 -9.93 -5.50 -10.65
N ARG A 249 -9.14 -6.53 -10.34
CA ARG A 249 -9.63 -7.92 -10.20
C ARG A 249 -10.55 -8.09 -9.01
N LEU A 250 -10.17 -7.52 -7.87
CA LEU A 250 -10.98 -7.55 -6.66
C LEU A 250 -12.34 -6.88 -6.87
N THR A 251 -12.36 -5.68 -7.48
CA THR A 251 -13.61 -4.99 -7.82
C THR A 251 -14.50 -5.83 -8.75
N ARG A 252 -13.93 -6.46 -9.78
CA ARG A 252 -14.68 -7.35 -10.69
C ARG A 252 -15.29 -8.54 -9.96
N SER A 253 -14.52 -9.18 -9.08
CA SER A 253 -15.00 -10.33 -8.29
C SER A 253 -16.18 -9.95 -7.38
N GLU A 254 -16.14 -8.78 -6.76
CA GLU A 254 -17.20 -8.28 -5.87
C GLU A 254 -18.48 -7.91 -6.64
N THR A 255 -18.33 -7.34 -7.83
CA THR A 255 -19.48 -7.06 -8.72
C THR A 255 -20.13 -8.35 -9.23
N ALA A 256 -19.33 -9.39 -9.51
CA ALA A 256 -19.86 -10.68 -9.97
C ALA A 256 -20.63 -11.42 -8.86
N VAL A 257 -20.13 -11.41 -7.62
CA VAL A 257 -20.82 -11.98 -6.45
C VAL A 257 -22.13 -11.22 -6.16
N SER A 258 -22.11 -9.90 -6.25
CA SER A 258 -23.30 -9.06 -6.04
C SER A 258 -24.37 -9.29 -7.11
N ALA A 259 -23.97 -9.50 -8.37
CA ALA A 259 -24.91 -9.82 -9.46
C ALA A 259 -25.53 -11.22 -9.32
N ALA A 260 -24.77 -12.21 -8.84
CA ALA A 260 -25.27 -13.56 -8.60
C ALA A 260 -26.30 -13.62 -7.46
N GLY A 261 -26.11 -12.83 -6.39
CA GLY A 261 -27.00 -12.80 -5.23
C GLY A 261 -28.36 -12.10 -5.43
N VAL A 262 -28.56 -11.39 -6.54
CA VAL A 262 -29.84 -10.71 -6.85
C VAL A 262 -30.79 -11.62 -7.67
N SER A 263 -30.32 -12.78 -8.14
CA SER A 263 -31.11 -13.67 -9.00
C SER A 263 -32.07 -14.64 -8.27
N ASP A 264 -32.11 -14.65 -6.93
CA ASP A 264 -32.85 -15.65 -6.15
C ASP A 264 -34.21 -15.16 -5.59
N TRP A 265 -34.73 -14.04 -6.09
CA TRP A 265 -36.08 -13.55 -5.74
C TRP A 265 -36.88 -13.20 -6.99
N SER A 266 -37.21 -14.20 -7.81
CA SER A 266 -38.32 -14.13 -8.79
C SER A 266 -38.64 -15.49 -9.37
N GLN A 267 -39.38 -16.32 -8.64
CA GLN A 267 -40.39 -17.18 -9.24
C GLN A 267 -41.62 -17.20 -8.32
N PRO A 268 -42.82 -16.93 -8.85
CA PRO A 268 -44.09 -17.00 -8.09
C PRO A 268 -44.48 -18.45 -7.74
#